data_AF-A0A1F3LSR1-F1
#
_entry.id   AF-A0A1F3LSR1-F1
#
_cell.length_a   1.000
_cell.length_b   1.000
_cell.length_c   1.000
_cell.angle_alpha   90.00
_cell.angle_beta   90.00
_cell.angle_gamma   90.00
#
_symmetry.space_group_name_H-M   'P 1'
#
loop_
_entity.id
_entity.type
_entity.pdbx_description
1 polymer ?
#
loop_
_entity_poly.entity_id
_entity_poly.type
_entity_poly.pdbx_seq_one_letter_code
_entity_poly.pdbx_strand_id
1 'polypeptide(L)'
;MKNIYLIVVFQLLLFPACAQEQDMESKEGELIFQSGFEPDSKVIARGSDADITGKDNSFPSHNDWVNDLDNHPDIGNFSLQYQGGDDSQRFAKISTEPGKPANHVLHFWLNEANVEGKKGRIQGNLYGNKGMKEFYQSERIFLTGDFNSVRTFPDKITWLTIAEFWNNITWSPSVPYGFRITLGIGKPVKEESDLYFIIDGQDCQLFDDGSQKYTTLWSDTNNKVKVPIEKWFTLEYYYKEGNAENGKFYMTIQPDGGQKEVIFDLTRITHSTKDPNPDGVTDFNPIKLYTSKTLIDYMRNQGKTLQIYWDDFKLWKDKRP
;
A
#
# COMPACT_ATOMS: atom_id res chain seq x y z
N MET A 1 46.93 7.56 -75.31
CA MET A 1 45.65 8.15 -74.84
C MET A 1 45.07 7.22 -73.79
N LYS A 2 44.64 7.82 -72.68
CA LYS A 2 44.18 7.21 -71.43
C LYS A 2 43.09 6.16 -71.68
N ASN A 3 43.14 5.04 -70.96
CA ASN A 3 41.93 4.40 -70.46
C ASN A 3 42.18 3.82 -69.07
N ILE A 4 41.36 4.33 -68.16
CA ILE A 4 41.27 4.08 -66.73
C ILE A 4 40.35 2.87 -66.55
N TYR A 5 40.73 1.90 -65.72
CA TYR A 5 39.74 1.07 -65.04
C TYR A 5 39.95 1.13 -63.52
N LEU A 6 38.84 1.49 -62.91
CA LEU A 6 38.58 1.93 -61.56
C LEU A 6 38.48 0.72 -60.64
N ILE A 7 39.35 0.61 -59.63
CA ILE A 7 39.16 -0.33 -58.53
C ILE A 7 38.23 0.35 -57.52
N VAL A 8 36.99 -0.15 -57.44
CA VAL A 8 36.02 0.24 -56.41
C VAL A 8 36.37 -0.50 -55.12
N VAL A 9 36.94 0.20 -54.15
CA VAL A 9 37.09 -0.29 -52.78
C VAL A 9 35.79 0.04 -52.04
N PHE A 10 35.02 -0.99 -51.71
CA PHE A 10 33.84 -0.88 -50.86
C PHE A 10 34.32 -0.79 -49.40
N GLN A 11 34.41 0.44 -48.86
CA GLN A 11 34.59 0.63 -47.41
C GLN A 11 33.24 0.42 -46.73
N LEU A 12 33.09 -0.74 -46.08
CA LEU A 12 32.04 -0.99 -45.09
C LEU A 12 32.33 -0.10 -43.87
N LEU A 13 31.64 1.04 -43.79
CA LEU A 13 31.53 1.83 -42.56
C LEU A 13 30.63 1.06 -41.59
N LEU A 14 31.25 0.27 -40.72
CA LEU A 14 30.62 -0.22 -39.50
C LEU A 14 30.50 0.97 -38.56
N PHE A 15 29.32 1.62 -38.55
CA PHE A 15 28.95 2.49 -37.45
C PHE A 15 28.65 1.60 -36.24
N PRO A 16 29.39 1.68 -35.13
CA PRO A 16 28.86 1.20 -33.86
C PRO A 16 27.66 2.10 -33.55
N ALA A 17 26.46 1.57 -33.74
CA ALA A 17 25.29 2.15 -33.11
C ALA A 17 25.52 2.02 -31.61
N CYS A 18 26.06 3.09 -31.00
CA CYS A 18 25.89 3.34 -29.58
C CYS A 18 24.38 3.38 -29.35
N ALA A 19 23.82 2.24 -28.96
CA ALA A 19 22.58 2.21 -28.22
C ALA A 19 22.87 3.01 -26.95
N GLN A 20 22.50 4.29 -26.99
CA GLN A 20 22.47 5.15 -25.83
C GLN A 20 21.38 4.52 -24.96
N GLU A 21 21.81 3.72 -23.96
CA GLU A 21 20.94 3.38 -22.83
C GLU A 21 20.36 4.70 -22.37
N GLN A 22 19.05 4.84 -22.56
CA GLN A 22 18.31 5.96 -22.07
C GLN A 22 18.30 5.76 -20.56
N ASP A 23 19.30 6.32 -19.88
CA ASP A 23 19.27 6.51 -18.44
C ASP A 23 17.93 7.18 -18.15
N MET A 24 16.98 6.39 -17.64
CA MET A 24 15.78 6.94 -17.03
C MET A 24 16.29 7.69 -15.81
N GLU A 25 16.54 8.97 -15.98
CA GLU A 25 16.89 9.90 -14.92
C GLU A 25 15.86 9.69 -13.81
N SER A 26 16.29 9.10 -12.69
CA SER A 26 15.44 8.86 -11.54
C SER A 26 14.99 10.21 -11.03
N LYS A 27 13.75 10.60 -11.34
CA LYS A 27 13.16 11.80 -10.74
C LYS A 27 13.05 11.54 -9.25
N GLU A 28 13.80 12.30 -8.45
CA GLU A 28 13.80 12.18 -6.98
C GLU A 28 12.40 12.41 -6.37
N GLY A 29 11.48 13.00 -7.15
CA GLY A 29 10.10 13.29 -6.78
C GLY A 29 9.99 14.41 -5.75
N GLU A 30 8.77 14.84 -5.45
CA GLU A 30 8.49 15.78 -4.37
C GLU A 30 8.00 15.00 -3.16
N LEU A 31 8.77 15.06 -2.07
CA LEU A 31 8.36 14.50 -0.78
C LEU A 31 7.19 15.30 -0.24
N ILE A 32 6.09 14.62 0.04
CA ILE A 32 4.89 15.21 0.62
C ILE A 32 4.94 15.11 2.14
N PHE A 33 5.24 13.92 2.65
CA PHE A 33 5.25 13.65 4.09
C PHE A 33 6.17 12.48 4.45
N GLN A 34 6.72 12.50 5.66
CA GLN A 34 7.49 11.44 6.28
C GLN A 34 7.32 11.42 7.82
N SER A 35 7.21 10.22 8.39
CA SER A 35 7.27 10.02 9.84
C SER A 35 7.71 8.59 10.18
N GLY A 36 8.58 8.48 11.18
CA GLY A 36 8.91 7.26 11.92
C GLY A 36 8.11 7.15 13.21
N PHE A 37 7.03 7.93 13.38
CA PHE A 37 6.16 7.89 14.56
C PHE A 37 6.86 8.20 15.90
N GLU A 38 7.95 8.94 15.87
CA GLU A 38 8.76 9.27 17.06
C GLU A 38 7.98 10.08 18.11
N PRO A 39 8.42 10.15 19.39
CA PRO A 39 7.61 10.50 20.59
C PRO A 39 6.73 11.75 20.57
N ASP A 40 7.00 12.71 19.69
CA ASP A 40 6.16 13.89 19.53
C ASP A 40 4.95 13.65 18.61
N SER A 41 4.94 12.55 17.86
CA SER A 41 3.76 11.98 17.21
C SER A 41 2.85 11.33 18.25
N LYS A 42 1.56 11.69 18.26
CA LYS A 42 0.60 11.23 19.26
C LYS A 42 -0.72 10.83 18.63
N VAL A 43 -1.16 9.60 18.90
CA VAL A 43 -2.54 9.21 18.62
C VAL A 43 -3.47 9.95 19.58
N ILE A 44 -4.41 10.72 19.03
CA ILE A 44 -5.44 11.46 19.77
C ILE A 44 -6.83 10.94 19.42
N ALA A 45 -7.78 11.03 20.35
CA ALA A 45 -9.16 10.62 20.11
C ALA A 45 -9.88 11.63 19.19
N ARG A 46 -10.67 11.14 18.25
CA ARG A 46 -11.50 11.92 17.33
C ARG A 46 -12.88 11.26 17.20
N GLY A 47 -13.74 11.51 18.20
CA GLY A 47 -15.04 10.84 18.27
C GLY A 47 -14.89 9.35 18.58
N SER A 48 -15.49 8.48 17.76
CA SER A 48 -15.30 7.02 17.80
C SER A 48 -14.05 6.53 17.07
N ASP A 49 -13.37 7.45 16.38
CA ASP A 49 -12.15 7.22 15.61
C ASP A 49 -10.98 7.93 16.32
N ALA A 50 -9.83 8.02 15.67
CA ALA A 50 -8.64 8.67 16.19
C ALA A 50 -7.93 9.47 15.08
N ASP A 51 -6.89 10.18 15.48
CA ASP A 51 -6.01 10.90 14.59
C ASP A 51 -4.56 10.81 15.08
N ILE A 52 -3.59 11.24 14.26
CA ILE A 52 -2.21 11.44 14.72
C ILE A 52 -1.89 12.94 14.63
N THR A 53 -1.29 13.48 15.69
CA THR A 53 -0.84 14.88 15.74
C THR A 53 0.60 14.98 16.18
N GLY A 54 1.17 16.17 16.02
CA GLY A 54 2.53 16.49 16.43
C GLY A 54 3.54 16.36 15.29
N LYS A 55 4.82 16.46 15.63
CA LYS A 55 5.91 16.55 14.65
C LYS A 55 6.98 15.53 14.96
N ASP A 56 7.38 14.77 13.96
CA ASP A 56 8.49 13.82 14.10
C ASP A 56 9.85 14.53 13.98
N ASN A 57 10.42 14.91 15.11
CA ASN A 57 11.67 15.68 15.17
C ASN A 57 12.93 14.90 14.75
N SER A 58 12.82 13.63 14.34
CA SER A 58 13.94 12.91 13.71
C SER A 58 14.23 13.41 12.29
N PHE A 59 13.27 14.08 11.65
CA PHE A 59 13.39 14.67 10.32
C PHE A 59 13.48 16.21 10.36
N PRO A 60 14.15 16.84 9.37
CA PRO A 60 14.23 18.29 9.29
C PRO A 60 12.95 18.96 8.74
N SER A 61 12.14 18.26 7.93
CA SER A 61 10.94 18.79 7.26
C SER A 61 9.97 17.69 6.81
N HIS A 62 8.76 18.10 6.38
CA HIS A 62 7.67 17.25 5.87
C HIS A 62 7.24 16.18 6.88
N ASN A 63 7.11 16.55 8.14
CA ASN A 63 7.04 15.64 9.28
C ASN A 63 6.08 16.09 10.39
N ASP A 64 5.32 17.16 10.15
CA ASP A 64 4.23 17.59 11.00
C ASP A 64 2.91 17.01 10.50
N TRP A 65 2.28 16.13 11.30
CA TRP A 65 1.05 15.43 10.93
C TRP A 65 -0.10 16.37 10.56
N VAL A 66 -0.14 17.58 11.12
CA VAL A 66 -1.21 18.53 10.85
C VAL A 66 -0.79 19.50 9.74
N ASN A 67 0.38 20.12 9.87
CA ASN A 67 0.79 21.19 8.96
C ASN A 67 1.27 20.66 7.60
N ASP A 68 1.98 19.53 7.58
CA ASP A 68 2.56 18.98 6.35
C ASP A 68 1.66 17.91 5.70
N LEU A 69 0.88 17.15 6.48
CA LEU A 69 -0.01 16.11 5.95
C LEU A 69 -1.47 16.59 5.83
N ASP A 70 -2.15 16.86 6.95
CA ASP A 70 -3.60 17.19 6.94
C ASP A 70 -3.96 18.46 6.19
N ASN A 71 -3.11 19.49 6.30
CA ASN A 71 -3.30 20.77 5.65
C ASN A 71 -2.64 20.82 4.26
N HIS A 72 -2.07 19.71 3.78
CA HIS A 72 -1.46 19.67 2.46
C HIS A 72 -2.52 19.96 1.38
N PRO A 73 -2.24 20.83 0.40
CA PRO A 73 -3.25 21.27 -0.56
C PRO A 73 -3.79 20.16 -1.47
N ASP A 74 -3.07 19.04 -1.62
CA ASP A 74 -3.33 18.05 -2.67
C ASP A 74 -3.74 16.64 -2.19
N ILE A 75 -3.40 16.23 -0.96
CA ILE A 75 -3.48 14.81 -0.53
C ILE A 75 -4.60 14.47 0.46
N GLY A 76 -5.38 15.46 0.90
CA GLY A 76 -6.49 15.26 1.82
C GLY A 76 -6.10 15.22 3.30
N ASN A 77 -7.02 14.77 4.16
CA ASN A 77 -6.85 14.72 5.61
C ASN A 77 -6.58 13.30 6.09
N PHE A 78 -5.63 13.15 7.01
CA PHE A 78 -5.37 11.91 7.70
C PHE A 78 -6.37 11.69 8.83
N SER A 79 -6.68 10.41 9.08
CA SER A 79 -7.36 9.98 10.30
C SER A 79 -7.18 8.48 10.51
N LEU A 80 -7.29 8.01 11.75
CA LEU A 80 -7.33 6.59 12.09
C LEU A 80 -8.79 6.17 12.32
N GLN A 81 -9.32 5.32 11.45
CA GLN A 81 -10.70 4.84 11.55
C GLN A 81 -10.78 3.40 12.05
N TYR A 82 -11.71 3.17 12.98
CA TYR A 82 -12.07 1.84 13.47
C TYR A 82 -13.42 1.36 12.91
N GLN A 83 -14.32 2.28 12.55
CA GLN A 83 -15.71 2.02 12.10
C GLN A 83 -16.64 1.39 13.18
N GLY A 84 -16.11 0.92 14.30
CA GLY A 84 -16.91 0.36 15.40
C GLY A 84 -16.05 -0.28 16.49
N GLY A 85 -16.72 -0.84 17.49
CA GLY A 85 -16.11 -1.53 18.64
C GLY A 85 -15.53 -0.61 19.71
N ASP A 86 -14.69 -1.16 20.58
CA ASP A 86 -13.98 -0.45 21.66
C ASP A 86 -12.53 -0.95 21.85
N ASP A 87 -11.78 -0.31 22.75
CA ASP A 87 -10.34 -0.54 22.94
C ASP A 87 -9.98 -1.96 23.42
N SER A 88 -10.95 -2.75 23.90
CA SER A 88 -10.75 -4.18 24.22
C SER A 88 -10.68 -5.05 22.97
N GLN A 89 -11.19 -4.55 21.84
CA GLN A 89 -11.28 -5.28 20.57
C GLN A 89 -10.18 -4.89 19.61
N ARG A 90 -9.75 -3.62 19.63
CA ARG A 90 -8.82 -3.04 18.67
C ARG A 90 -8.26 -1.70 19.13
N PHE A 91 -7.05 -1.35 18.73
CA PHE A 91 -6.50 0.00 18.86
C PHE A 91 -5.41 0.30 17.83
N ALA A 92 -5.18 1.59 17.60
CA ALA A 92 -3.94 2.13 17.04
C ALA A 92 -3.24 2.99 18.11
N LYS A 93 -1.94 2.79 18.35
CA LYS A 93 -1.17 3.55 19.34
C LYS A 93 0.25 3.80 18.86
N ILE A 94 0.86 4.88 19.32
CA ILE A 94 2.31 5.03 19.26
C ILE A 94 2.90 4.24 20.43
N SER A 95 3.74 3.26 20.14
CA SER A 95 4.37 2.41 21.15
C SER A 95 5.85 2.18 20.82
N THR A 96 6.60 1.63 21.76
CA THR A 96 8.01 1.32 21.52
C THR A 96 8.16 0.17 20.53
N GLU A 97 9.16 0.26 19.65
CA GLU A 97 9.48 -0.81 18.71
C GLU A 97 9.84 -2.12 19.46
N PRO A 98 9.26 -3.27 19.06
CA PRO A 98 9.69 -4.57 19.55
C PRO A 98 11.19 -4.80 19.31
N GLY A 99 11.95 -4.97 20.39
CA GLY A 99 13.39 -5.23 20.34
C GLY A 99 14.29 -3.98 20.27
N LYS A 100 13.74 -2.79 20.02
CA LYS A 100 14.49 -1.52 19.99
C LYS A 100 13.70 -0.41 20.70
N PRO A 101 13.61 -0.44 22.05
CA PRO A 101 12.68 0.42 22.81
C PRO A 101 12.99 1.94 22.76
N ALA A 102 14.10 2.34 22.16
CA ALA A 102 14.41 3.74 21.89
C ALA A 102 13.67 4.30 20.66
N ASN A 103 13.25 3.43 19.73
CA ASN A 103 12.46 3.78 18.56
C ASN A 103 10.96 3.67 18.90
N HIS A 104 10.13 4.54 18.34
CA HIS A 104 8.68 4.46 18.47
C HIS A 104 8.04 4.15 17.13
N VAL A 105 6.88 3.52 17.15
CA VAL A 105 6.22 3.00 15.95
C VAL A 105 4.71 3.10 16.11
N LEU A 106 3.98 3.12 15.00
CA LEU A 106 2.53 2.96 15.01
C LEU A 106 2.18 1.47 15.15
N HIS A 107 1.42 1.13 16.18
CA HIS A 107 1.02 -0.24 16.49
C HIS A 107 -0.48 -0.42 16.29
N PHE A 108 -0.84 -1.28 15.34
CA PHE A 108 -2.20 -1.78 15.17
C PHE A 108 -2.36 -3.12 15.88
N TRP A 109 -3.38 -3.21 16.75
CA TRP A 109 -3.73 -4.42 17.48
C TRP A 109 -5.20 -4.73 17.26
N LEU A 110 -5.53 -5.91 16.73
CA LEU A 110 -6.89 -6.32 16.39
C LEU A 110 -7.20 -7.72 16.93
N ASN A 111 -7.99 -7.77 17.99
CA ASN A 111 -8.29 -8.98 18.75
C ASN A 111 -9.72 -9.49 18.53
N GLU A 112 -10.65 -8.61 18.17
CA GLU A 112 -12.03 -8.99 17.87
C GLU A 112 -12.57 -8.28 16.62
N ALA A 113 -13.59 -8.88 16.00
CA ALA A 113 -14.31 -8.27 14.89
C ALA A 113 -15.13 -7.06 15.37
N ASN A 114 -14.60 -5.87 15.16
CA ASN A 114 -15.16 -4.62 15.68
C ASN A 114 -16.19 -3.95 14.74
N VAL A 115 -16.32 -4.41 13.50
CA VAL A 115 -17.28 -3.86 12.54
C VAL A 115 -18.47 -4.80 12.40
N GLU A 116 -19.58 -4.43 13.04
CA GLU A 116 -20.84 -5.19 13.09
C GLU A 116 -20.68 -6.67 13.52
N GLY A 117 -19.58 -7.01 14.22
CA GLY A 117 -19.26 -8.39 14.55
C GLY A 117 -19.05 -9.30 13.33
N LYS A 118 -18.73 -8.76 12.15
CA LYS A 118 -18.51 -9.55 10.91
C LYS A 118 -17.06 -9.52 10.42
N LYS A 119 -16.36 -8.44 10.75
CA LYS A 119 -15.01 -8.14 10.27
C LYS A 119 -14.29 -7.23 11.24
N GLY A 120 -12.97 -7.24 11.19
CA GLY A 120 -12.14 -6.36 12.00
C GLY A 120 -11.40 -5.37 11.12
N ARG A 121 -11.29 -4.11 11.58
CA ARG A 121 -10.75 -2.99 10.82
C ARG A 121 -10.04 -2.00 11.74
N ILE A 122 -8.80 -1.68 11.39
CA ILE A 122 -8.10 -0.45 11.74
C ILE A 122 -7.50 0.09 10.43
N GLN A 123 -7.66 1.36 10.14
CA GLN A 123 -7.10 1.95 8.92
C GLN A 123 -6.70 3.40 9.12
N GLY A 124 -5.52 3.77 8.61
CA GLY A 124 -5.21 5.16 8.30
C GLY A 124 -5.94 5.55 7.03
N ASN A 125 -6.69 6.64 7.05
CA ASN A 125 -7.33 7.25 5.90
C ASN A 125 -6.45 8.40 5.43
N LEU A 126 -6.30 8.58 4.12
CA LEU A 126 -5.91 9.83 3.48
C LEU A 126 -7.01 10.16 2.48
N TYR A 127 -8.01 10.89 2.96
CA TYR A 127 -9.30 11.08 2.27
C TYR A 127 -9.50 12.54 1.85
N GLY A 128 -10.24 12.73 0.76
CA GLY A 128 -10.49 14.07 0.20
C GLY A 128 -9.28 14.65 -0.53
N ASN A 129 -8.46 13.81 -1.15
CA ASN A 129 -7.40 14.28 -2.03
C ASN A 129 -7.98 14.85 -3.34
N LYS A 130 -7.17 15.55 -4.13
CA LYS A 130 -7.60 16.21 -5.38
C LYS A 130 -7.37 15.38 -6.65
N GLY A 131 -7.41 14.05 -6.54
CA GLY A 131 -7.21 13.13 -7.66
C GLY A 131 -5.72 12.89 -7.95
N MET A 132 -5.06 12.12 -7.10
CA MET A 132 -3.66 11.73 -7.33
C MET A 132 -3.57 10.72 -8.47
N LYS A 133 -3.01 11.14 -9.61
CA LYS A 133 -2.80 10.26 -10.78
C LYS A 133 -1.52 9.42 -10.68
N GLU A 134 -0.55 9.85 -9.90
CA GLU A 134 0.74 9.16 -9.75
C GLU A 134 1.30 9.46 -8.36
N PHE A 135 1.71 8.43 -7.62
CA PHE A 135 2.34 8.60 -6.31
C PHE A 135 3.27 7.44 -5.96
N TYR A 136 4.18 7.71 -5.04
CA TYR A 136 5.09 6.74 -4.44
C TYR A 136 4.90 6.74 -2.93
N GLN A 137 4.88 5.58 -2.30
CA GLN A 137 4.81 5.43 -0.85
C GLN A 137 5.90 4.47 -0.38
N SER A 138 6.42 4.68 0.82
CA SER A 138 7.28 3.73 1.53
C SER A 138 6.78 3.56 2.95
N GLU A 139 6.89 2.35 3.47
CA GLU A 139 6.63 2.06 4.88
C GLU A 139 7.43 0.83 5.33
N ARG A 140 7.86 0.84 6.58
CA ARG A 140 8.54 -0.26 7.24
C ARG A 140 7.54 -0.99 8.13
N ILE A 141 7.48 -2.32 8.02
CA ILE A 141 6.42 -3.15 8.62
C ILE A 141 7.05 -4.27 9.45
N PHE A 142 6.43 -4.59 10.58
CA PHE A 142 6.74 -5.78 11.38
C PHE A 142 5.46 -6.56 11.71
N LEU A 143 5.47 -7.84 11.35
CA LEU A 143 4.44 -8.80 11.75
C LEU A 143 4.92 -9.60 12.95
N THR A 144 4.13 -9.66 14.01
CA THR A 144 4.50 -10.40 15.24
C THR A 144 4.55 -11.91 15.03
N GLY A 145 5.20 -12.64 15.94
CA GLY A 145 5.24 -14.11 15.91
C GLY A 145 3.87 -14.79 15.90
N ASP A 146 2.81 -14.09 16.34
CA ASP A 146 1.43 -14.57 16.24
C ASP A 146 0.97 -14.78 14.80
N PHE A 147 1.57 -14.08 13.81
CA PHE A 147 1.31 -14.35 12.39
C PHE A 147 1.71 -15.76 11.96
N ASN A 148 2.52 -16.49 12.72
CA ASN A 148 2.75 -17.91 12.44
C ASN A 148 1.46 -18.73 12.55
N SER A 149 0.49 -18.34 13.38
CA SER A 149 -0.83 -18.99 13.41
C SER A 149 -1.63 -18.72 12.13
N VAL A 150 -1.44 -17.58 11.47
CA VAL A 150 -2.11 -17.28 10.18
C VAL A 150 -1.73 -18.31 9.11
N ARG A 151 -0.50 -18.83 9.16
CA ARG A 151 -0.02 -19.91 8.28
C ARG A 151 -0.79 -21.22 8.46
N THR A 152 -1.32 -21.48 9.65
CA THR A 152 -2.04 -22.71 9.99
C THR A 152 -3.57 -22.56 9.91
N PHE A 153 -4.08 -21.39 9.51
CA PHE A 153 -5.52 -21.18 9.30
C PHE A 153 -6.10 -22.25 8.36
N PRO A 154 -7.21 -22.94 8.71
CA PRO A 154 -7.67 -24.14 7.99
C PRO A 154 -8.39 -23.86 6.66
N ASP A 155 -8.10 -22.72 6.02
CA ASP A 155 -8.56 -22.39 4.68
C ASP A 155 -7.55 -21.47 3.99
N LYS A 156 -7.80 -21.16 2.72
CA LYS A 156 -7.08 -20.10 2.01
C LYS A 156 -7.38 -18.74 2.65
N ILE A 157 -6.41 -17.84 2.60
CA ILE A 157 -6.62 -16.44 2.98
C ILE A 157 -6.51 -15.62 1.70
N THR A 158 -7.63 -15.07 1.26
CA THR A 158 -7.73 -14.15 0.13
C THR A 158 -8.06 -12.74 0.58
N TRP A 159 -8.15 -12.50 1.89
CA TRP A 159 -8.54 -11.21 2.45
C TRP A 159 -7.91 -10.96 3.82
N LEU A 160 -6.77 -10.28 3.80
CA LEU A 160 -6.12 -9.62 4.93
C LEU A 160 -5.40 -8.40 4.36
N THR A 161 -6.12 -7.29 4.27
CA THR A 161 -5.69 -6.07 3.56
C THR A 161 -4.74 -5.24 4.42
N ILE A 162 -3.64 -4.80 3.81
CA ILE A 162 -2.62 -3.93 4.42
C ILE A 162 -2.57 -2.53 3.80
N ALA A 163 -3.02 -2.37 2.55
CA ALA A 163 -3.25 -1.08 1.91
C ALA A 163 -4.42 -1.15 0.91
N GLU A 164 -5.11 -0.03 0.68
CA GLU A 164 -6.23 0.06 -0.26
C GLU A 164 -6.25 1.43 -0.94
N PHE A 165 -6.37 1.48 -2.27
CA PHE A 165 -6.35 2.73 -3.05
C PHE A 165 -7.65 2.87 -3.84
N TRP A 166 -8.38 3.96 -3.66
CA TRP A 166 -9.68 4.21 -4.30
C TRP A 166 -9.55 5.27 -5.40
N ASN A 167 -9.61 4.82 -6.65
CA ASN A 167 -9.86 5.69 -7.79
C ASN A 167 -11.38 5.77 -7.95
N ASN A 168 -11.94 6.81 -7.31
CA ASN A 168 -13.34 6.93 -6.95
C ASN A 168 -13.83 5.92 -5.89
N ILE A 169 -14.45 6.45 -4.84
CA ILE A 169 -15.01 5.69 -3.72
C ILE A 169 -16.32 4.99 -4.09
N THR A 170 -16.68 3.94 -3.34
CA THR A 170 -17.93 3.18 -3.58
C THR A 170 -19.02 3.40 -2.53
N TRP A 171 -18.84 4.33 -1.59
CA TRP A 171 -19.80 4.58 -0.50
C TRP A 171 -20.53 5.92 -0.62
N SER A 172 -20.42 6.61 -1.76
CA SER A 172 -21.21 7.79 -2.07
C SER A 172 -21.91 7.63 -3.42
N PRO A 173 -23.25 7.79 -3.52
CA PRO A 173 -23.95 7.72 -4.80
C PRO A 173 -23.63 8.91 -5.72
N SER A 174 -23.02 9.99 -5.19
CA SER A 174 -22.61 11.15 -5.98
C SER A 174 -21.26 10.93 -6.69
N VAL A 175 -20.56 9.84 -6.40
CA VAL A 175 -19.24 9.51 -6.95
C VAL A 175 -19.41 8.25 -7.81
N PRO A 176 -19.55 8.38 -9.13
CA PRO A 176 -19.69 7.23 -10.02
C PRO A 176 -18.35 6.52 -10.22
N TYR A 177 -18.39 5.39 -10.93
CA TYR A 177 -17.20 4.70 -11.44
C TYR A 177 -16.18 4.30 -10.36
N GLY A 178 -16.67 3.80 -9.22
CA GLY A 178 -15.80 3.35 -8.15
C GLY A 178 -14.83 2.27 -8.62
N PHE A 179 -13.56 2.40 -8.26
CA PHE A 179 -12.54 1.40 -8.50
C PHE A 179 -11.58 1.36 -7.32
N ARG A 180 -11.09 0.15 -7.02
CA ARG A 180 -10.05 0.01 -6.00
C ARG A 180 -8.96 -0.96 -6.38
N ILE A 181 -7.78 -0.70 -5.83
CA ILE A 181 -6.72 -1.69 -5.69
C ILE A 181 -6.59 -2.04 -4.21
N THR A 182 -6.63 -3.32 -3.88
CA THR A 182 -6.38 -3.82 -2.52
C THR A 182 -5.11 -4.64 -2.49
N LEU A 183 -4.15 -4.25 -1.64
CA LEU A 183 -2.96 -5.02 -1.32
C LEU A 183 -3.17 -5.75 0.01
N GLY A 184 -2.83 -7.02 0.06
CA GLY A 184 -2.97 -7.82 1.26
C GLY A 184 -1.93 -8.91 1.41
N ILE A 185 -2.09 -9.66 2.50
CA ILE A 185 -1.36 -10.88 2.80
C ILE A 185 -2.30 -12.06 2.58
N GLY A 186 -1.86 -13.05 1.82
CA GLY A 186 -2.64 -14.22 1.47
C GLY A 186 -1.98 -15.53 1.87
N LYS A 187 -2.81 -16.58 1.93
CA LYS A 187 -2.41 -17.97 2.11
C LYS A 187 -3.00 -18.81 0.97
N PRO A 188 -2.18 -19.44 0.12
CA PRO A 188 -2.62 -19.98 -1.17
C PRO A 188 -3.37 -21.32 -1.07
N VAL A 189 -3.14 -22.08 0.01
CA VAL A 189 -3.66 -23.44 0.22
C VAL A 189 -4.36 -23.56 1.58
N LYS A 190 -5.09 -24.65 1.81
CA LYS A 190 -5.83 -24.86 3.06
C LYS A 190 -4.94 -25.37 4.18
N GLU A 191 -3.94 -26.14 3.83
CA GLU A 191 -2.89 -26.66 4.68
C GLU A 191 -1.98 -25.53 5.20
N GLU A 192 -1.05 -25.89 6.09
CA GLU A 192 -0.02 -24.94 6.48
C GLU A 192 0.78 -24.48 5.27
N SER A 193 0.97 -23.17 5.14
CA SER A 193 1.74 -22.56 4.06
C SER A 193 2.37 -21.26 4.53
N ASP A 194 3.46 -20.87 3.87
CA ASP A 194 3.94 -19.50 3.94
C ASP A 194 2.88 -18.50 3.47
N LEU A 195 3.05 -17.26 3.91
CA LEU A 195 2.22 -16.13 3.54
C LEU A 195 2.86 -15.38 2.37
N TYR A 196 2.03 -14.85 1.48
CA TYR A 196 2.46 -14.16 0.27
C TYR A 196 1.68 -12.87 0.08
N PHE A 197 2.23 -11.89 -0.65
CA PHE A 197 1.46 -10.71 -1.01
C PHE A 197 0.45 -11.05 -2.11
N ILE A 198 -0.77 -10.55 -1.94
CA ILE A 198 -1.87 -10.64 -2.89
C ILE A 198 -2.34 -9.25 -3.28
N ILE A 199 -2.76 -9.07 -4.52
CA ILE A 199 -3.28 -7.79 -5.01
C ILE A 199 -4.46 -8.02 -5.94
N ASP A 200 -5.51 -7.21 -5.79
CA ASP A 200 -6.69 -7.23 -6.64
C ASP A 200 -6.99 -5.82 -7.16
N GLY A 201 -7.36 -5.70 -8.44
CA GLY A 201 -7.96 -4.51 -9.04
C GLY A 201 -9.42 -4.77 -9.37
N GLN A 202 -10.33 -3.93 -8.86
CA GLN A 202 -11.77 -4.21 -8.89
C GLN A 202 -12.60 -2.99 -9.32
N ASP A 203 -13.52 -3.21 -10.26
CA ASP A 203 -14.65 -2.30 -10.44
C ASP A 203 -15.61 -2.43 -9.24
N CYS A 204 -16.04 -1.29 -8.72
CA CYS A 204 -16.93 -1.19 -7.57
C CYS A 204 -18.24 -0.50 -7.99
N GLN A 205 -19.36 -1.05 -7.55
CA GLN A 205 -20.68 -0.50 -7.81
C GLN A 205 -21.45 -0.38 -6.50
N LEU A 206 -21.99 0.81 -6.24
CA LEU A 206 -23.01 1.05 -5.22
C LEU A 206 -24.39 0.95 -5.88
N PHE A 207 -25.29 0.19 -5.29
CA PHE A 207 -26.69 0.13 -5.70
C PHE A 207 -27.57 1.03 -4.82
N ASP A 208 -28.77 1.35 -5.30
CA ASP A 208 -29.72 2.25 -4.61
C ASP A 208 -30.14 1.73 -3.22
N ASP A 209 -30.07 0.43 -2.99
CA ASP A 209 -30.33 -0.21 -1.69
C ASP A 209 -29.15 -0.15 -0.71
N GLY A 210 -28.06 0.51 -1.09
CA GLY A 210 -26.82 0.64 -0.33
C GLY A 210 -25.91 -0.59 -0.41
N SER A 211 -26.31 -1.65 -1.12
CA SER A 211 -25.45 -2.81 -1.34
C SER A 211 -24.32 -2.46 -2.31
N GLN A 212 -23.19 -3.15 -2.17
CA GLN A 212 -22.01 -2.95 -3.00
C GLN A 212 -21.63 -4.23 -3.72
N LYS A 213 -21.27 -4.13 -5.00
CA LYS A 213 -20.69 -5.22 -5.79
C LYS A 213 -19.28 -4.86 -6.21
N TYR A 214 -18.38 -5.82 -5.99
CA TYR A 214 -16.99 -5.76 -6.39
C TYR A 214 -16.76 -6.79 -7.50
N THR A 215 -16.25 -6.34 -8.64
CA THR A 215 -15.93 -7.20 -9.78
C THR A 215 -14.43 -7.17 -10.00
N THR A 216 -13.74 -8.24 -9.64
CA THR A 216 -12.30 -8.37 -9.88
C THR A 216 -12.01 -8.41 -11.38
N LEU A 217 -11.22 -7.46 -11.85
CA LEU A 217 -10.78 -7.36 -13.24
C LEU A 217 -9.46 -8.09 -13.45
N TRP A 218 -8.56 -7.96 -12.47
CA TRP A 218 -7.29 -8.65 -12.42
C TRP A 218 -6.92 -8.91 -10.96
N SER A 219 -6.15 -9.97 -10.76
CA SER A 219 -5.58 -10.33 -9.47
C SER A 219 -4.24 -11.01 -9.68
N ASP A 220 -3.32 -10.78 -8.75
CA ASP A 220 -1.98 -11.36 -8.78
C ASP A 220 -1.58 -11.80 -7.37
N THR A 221 -0.76 -12.85 -7.30
CA THR A 221 -0.16 -13.32 -6.05
C THR A 221 1.33 -13.50 -6.30
N ASN A 222 2.16 -12.87 -5.48
CA ASN A 222 3.59 -13.10 -5.55
C ASN A 222 3.92 -14.43 -4.87
N ASN A 223 4.17 -15.47 -5.65
CA ASN A 223 4.51 -16.79 -5.11
C ASN A 223 6.03 -17.00 -4.88
N LYS A 224 6.85 -15.95 -5.00
CA LYS A 224 8.32 -16.06 -4.90
C LYS A 224 8.86 -15.63 -3.54
N VAL A 225 8.40 -14.49 -3.05
CA VAL A 225 8.90 -13.88 -1.82
C VAL A 225 7.86 -14.03 -0.73
N LYS A 226 8.26 -14.73 0.34
CA LYS A 226 7.43 -14.96 1.52
C LYS A 226 7.35 -13.68 2.33
N VAL A 227 6.18 -13.40 2.91
CA VAL A 227 6.03 -12.29 3.85
C VAL A 227 6.84 -12.59 5.12
N PRO A 228 7.80 -11.74 5.52
CA PRO A 228 8.57 -11.96 6.74
C PRO A 228 7.69 -11.86 8.01
N ILE A 229 7.95 -12.73 8.97
CA ILE A 229 7.35 -12.73 10.31
C ILE A 229 8.48 -12.59 11.33
N GLU A 230 8.27 -11.78 12.38
CA GLU A 230 9.27 -11.42 13.40
C GLU A 230 10.53 -10.75 12.84
N LYS A 231 10.39 -10.11 11.67
CA LYS A 231 11.43 -9.34 11.01
C LYS A 231 10.82 -8.10 10.41
N TRP A 232 11.52 -6.98 10.55
CA TRP A 232 11.20 -5.75 9.87
C TRP A 232 11.50 -5.87 8.38
N PHE A 233 10.65 -5.27 7.56
CA PHE A 233 10.86 -5.12 6.13
C PHE A 233 10.24 -3.83 5.63
N THR A 234 10.87 -3.19 4.66
CA THR A 234 10.33 -2.02 3.98
C THR A 234 9.56 -2.46 2.74
N LEU A 235 8.34 -1.94 2.58
CA LEU A 235 7.61 -1.96 1.33
C LEU A 235 7.70 -0.58 0.68
N GLU A 236 8.00 -0.58 -0.61
CA GLU A 236 7.90 0.63 -1.43
C GLU A 236 6.91 0.38 -2.56
N TYR A 237 6.01 1.32 -2.75
CA TYR A 237 4.89 1.26 -3.69
C TYR A 237 4.99 2.39 -4.70
N TYR A 238 4.58 2.10 -5.92
CA TYR A 238 4.30 3.10 -6.93
C TYR A 238 2.96 2.77 -7.59
N TYR A 239 2.10 3.77 -7.65
CA TYR A 239 0.83 3.71 -8.34
C TYR A 239 0.81 4.77 -9.44
N LYS A 240 0.29 4.38 -10.61
CA LYS A 240 -0.05 5.29 -11.69
C LYS A 240 -1.41 4.95 -12.27
N GLU A 241 -2.28 5.95 -12.31
CA GLU A 241 -3.55 5.89 -13.03
C GLU A 241 -3.30 5.61 -14.52
N GLY A 242 -4.07 4.67 -15.05
CA GLY A 242 -4.06 4.39 -16.47
C GLY A 242 -4.91 3.18 -16.83
N ASN A 243 -4.99 2.95 -18.13
CA ASN A 243 -5.71 1.82 -18.72
C ASN A 243 -4.82 0.56 -18.75
N ALA A 244 -5.25 -0.47 -19.49
CA ALA A 244 -4.51 -1.73 -19.59
C ALA A 244 -3.09 -1.57 -20.18
N GLU A 245 -2.84 -0.52 -20.97
CA GLU A 245 -1.57 -0.26 -21.64
C GLU A 245 -0.61 0.62 -20.82
N ASN A 246 -1.12 1.49 -19.95
CA ASN A 246 -0.29 2.52 -19.29
C ASN A 246 -0.51 2.71 -17.78
N GLY A 247 -1.50 2.03 -17.19
CA GLY A 247 -1.69 1.98 -15.74
C GLY A 247 -0.63 1.09 -15.10
N LYS A 248 -0.14 1.47 -13.93
CA LYS A 248 1.00 0.81 -13.28
C LYS A 248 0.74 0.61 -11.79
N PHE A 249 1.05 -0.58 -11.32
CA PHE A 249 1.29 -0.84 -9.91
C PHE A 249 2.64 -1.54 -9.76
N TYR A 250 3.53 -0.96 -8.97
CA TYR A 250 4.84 -1.52 -8.68
C TYR A 250 5.04 -1.59 -7.17
N MET A 251 5.64 -2.69 -6.70
CA MET A 251 5.94 -2.87 -5.30
C MET A 251 7.24 -3.66 -5.11
N THR A 252 8.09 -3.18 -4.21
CA THR A 252 9.25 -3.93 -3.72
C THR A 252 9.11 -4.27 -2.25
N ILE A 253 9.86 -5.27 -1.83
CA ILE A 253 10.13 -5.56 -0.42
C ILE A 253 11.63 -5.51 -0.18
N GLN A 254 12.04 -5.04 0.99
CA GLN A 254 13.40 -5.18 1.48
C GLN A 254 13.37 -5.54 2.96
N PRO A 255 13.61 -6.82 3.34
CA PRO A 255 13.84 -7.18 4.73
C PRO A 255 15.06 -6.43 5.30
N ASP A 256 15.02 -6.06 6.58
CA ASP A 256 16.14 -5.38 7.23
C ASP A 256 17.44 -6.20 7.10
N GLY A 257 18.49 -5.57 6.57
CA GLY A 257 19.77 -6.22 6.27
C GLY A 257 19.74 -7.18 5.06
N GLY A 258 18.61 -7.29 4.38
CA GLY A 258 18.40 -8.08 3.17
C GLY A 258 18.51 -7.28 1.87
N GLN A 259 18.36 -7.99 0.75
CA GLN A 259 18.31 -7.38 -0.58
C GLN A 259 16.88 -6.90 -0.89
N LYS A 260 16.79 -5.84 -1.69
CA LYS A 260 15.51 -5.37 -2.24
C LYS A 260 15.06 -6.29 -3.37
N GLU A 261 13.81 -6.71 -3.36
CA GLU A 261 13.21 -7.59 -4.36
C GLU A 261 11.90 -6.99 -4.91
N VAL A 262 11.68 -7.12 -6.22
CA VAL A 262 10.41 -6.73 -6.85
C VAL A 262 9.36 -7.80 -6.57
N ILE A 263 8.26 -7.39 -5.94
CA ILE A 263 7.10 -8.24 -5.66
C ILE A 263 6.06 -8.14 -6.77
N PHE A 264 5.76 -6.92 -7.19
CA PHE A 264 4.82 -6.63 -8.26
C PHE A 264 5.43 -5.61 -9.22
N ASP A 265 5.31 -5.91 -10.51
CA ASP A 265 5.57 -4.96 -11.59
C ASP A 265 4.50 -5.14 -12.66
N LEU A 266 3.33 -4.52 -12.41
CA LEU A 266 2.09 -4.81 -13.12
C LEU A 266 1.70 -3.64 -14.01
N THR A 267 1.54 -3.90 -15.31
CA THR A 267 0.88 -2.97 -16.24
C THR A 267 -0.56 -3.44 -16.45
N ARG A 268 -1.51 -2.72 -15.87
CA ARG A 268 -2.94 -3.08 -15.76
C ARG A 268 -3.79 -1.82 -15.66
N ILE A 269 -5.09 -1.94 -15.90
CA ILE A 269 -6.04 -0.87 -15.59
C ILE A 269 -6.04 -0.56 -14.09
N THR A 270 -5.95 0.72 -13.73
CA THR A 270 -5.89 1.19 -12.34
C THR A 270 -7.01 2.18 -11.98
N HIS A 271 -8.00 2.33 -12.85
CA HIS A 271 -9.26 3.06 -12.63
C HIS A 271 -10.45 2.22 -13.11
N SER A 272 -11.68 2.70 -12.95
CA SER A 272 -12.84 1.91 -13.40
C SER A 272 -12.87 1.74 -14.92
N THR A 273 -13.28 0.56 -15.41
CA THR A 273 -13.43 0.28 -16.85
C THR A 273 -14.52 1.11 -17.52
N LYS A 274 -15.39 1.72 -16.72
CA LYS A 274 -16.53 2.51 -17.17
C LYS A 274 -16.30 4.00 -17.06
N ASP A 275 -15.18 4.43 -16.48
CA ASP A 275 -14.86 5.85 -16.34
C ASP A 275 -14.31 6.40 -17.67
N PRO A 276 -15.02 7.33 -18.34
CA PRO A 276 -14.52 7.94 -19.57
C PRO A 276 -13.44 9.00 -19.32
N ASN A 277 -13.31 9.52 -18.09
CA ASN A 277 -12.40 10.60 -17.72
C ASN A 277 -11.86 10.38 -16.30
N PRO A 278 -11.00 9.37 -16.10
CA PRO A 278 -10.46 9.08 -14.78
C PRO A 278 -9.62 10.27 -14.28
N ASP A 279 -9.81 10.65 -13.02
CA ASP A 279 -9.30 11.87 -12.41
C ASP A 279 -8.34 11.64 -11.23
N GLY A 280 -8.04 10.39 -10.91
CA GLY A 280 -7.02 9.97 -9.95
C GLY A 280 -7.60 9.20 -8.77
N VAL A 281 -6.72 8.70 -7.92
CA VAL A 281 -7.11 8.18 -6.60
C VAL A 281 -7.60 9.36 -5.79
N THR A 282 -8.82 9.33 -5.24
CA THR A 282 -9.43 10.40 -4.39
C THR A 282 -9.24 10.14 -2.91
N ASP A 283 -9.14 8.87 -2.55
CA ASP A 283 -9.12 8.38 -1.19
C ASP A 283 -8.22 7.13 -1.15
N PHE A 284 -7.34 7.03 -0.17
CA PHE A 284 -6.58 5.80 0.02
C PHE A 284 -6.30 5.52 1.49
N ASN A 285 -6.11 4.25 1.79
CA ASN A 285 -5.74 3.73 3.08
C ASN A 285 -4.33 3.16 3.00
N PRO A 286 -3.30 4.01 3.19
CA PRO A 286 -1.90 3.58 3.03
C PRO A 286 -1.49 2.53 4.07
N ILE A 287 -2.10 2.55 5.25
CA ILE A 287 -1.77 1.73 6.42
C ILE A 287 -3.05 1.08 6.93
N LYS A 288 -3.17 -0.25 6.83
CA LYS A 288 -4.44 -0.96 7.11
C LYS A 288 -4.24 -2.30 7.79
N LEU A 289 -5.18 -2.67 8.65
CA LEU A 289 -5.37 -4.04 9.13
C LEU A 289 -6.86 -4.37 9.02
N TYR A 290 -7.23 -5.05 7.96
CA TYR A 290 -8.64 -5.34 7.64
C TYR A 290 -8.84 -6.76 7.17
N THR A 291 -9.66 -7.54 7.88
CA THR A 291 -9.91 -8.96 7.57
C THR A 291 -11.23 -9.47 8.13
N SER A 292 -11.55 -10.72 7.82
CA SER A 292 -12.75 -11.43 8.24
C SER A 292 -12.76 -11.75 9.75
N LYS A 293 -13.96 -11.82 10.33
CA LYS A 293 -14.16 -12.36 11.68
C LYS A 293 -13.62 -13.79 11.82
N THR A 294 -13.75 -14.62 10.80
CA THR A 294 -13.30 -16.02 10.85
C THR A 294 -11.81 -16.13 11.14
N LEU A 295 -10.98 -15.31 10.50
CA LEU A 295 -9.54 -15.27 10.78
C LEU A 295 -9.26 -14.73 12.19
N ILE A 296 -9.95 -13.65 12.59
CA ILE A 296 -9.77 -13.03 13.91
C ILE A 296 -10.13 -14.01 15.03
N ASP A 297 -11.27 -14.69 14.94
CA ASP A 297 -11.70 -15.70 15.90
C ASP A 297 -10.71 -16.86 15.96
N TYR A 298 -10.21 -17.31 14.82
CA TYR A 298 -9.22 -18.38 14.76
C TYR A 298 -7.92 -18.02 15.50
N MET A 299 -7.45 -16.78 15.36
CA MET A 299 -6.31 -16.27 16.12
C MET A 299 -6.62 -16.25 17.62
N ARG A 300 -7.73 -15.62 18.00
CA ARG A 300 -8.13 -15.46 19.40
C ARG A 300 -8.33 -16.82 20.10
N ASN A 301 -8.91 -17.81 19.43
CA ASN A 301 -9.11 -19.16 19.97
C ASN A 301 -7.80 -19.90 20.28
N GLN A 302 -6.67 -19.43 19.74
CA GLN A 302 -5.33 -19.95 20.04
C GLN A 302 -4.59 -19.08 21.08
N GLY A 303 -5.26 -18.08 21.68
CA GLY A 303 -4.61 -17.11 22.55
C GLY A 303 -3.67 -16.17 21.79
N LYS A 304 -3.97 -15.89 20.51
CA LYS A 304 -3.16 -15.08 19.59
C LYS A 304 -3.94 -13.88 19.08
N THR A 305 -3.22 -12.86 18.61
CA THR A 305 -3.83 -11.63 18.12
C THR A 305 -3.18 -11.15 16.82
N LEU A 306 -3.96 -10.55 15.91
CA LEU A 306 -3.40 -9.89 14.73
C LEU A 306 -2.80 -8.55 15.14
N GLN A 307 -1.50 -8.41 14.95
CA GLN A 307 -0.76 -7.20 15.31
C GLN A 307 0.26 -6.83 14.24
N ILE A 308 0.22 -5.57 13.80
CA ILE A 308 1.17 -5.02 12.83
C ILE A 308 1.77 -3.76 13.43
N TYR A 309 3.09 -3.63 13.35
CA TYR A 309 3.78 -2.37 13.63
C TYR A 309 4.21 -1.73 12.32
N TRP A 310 4.08 -0.41 12.26
CA TRP A 310 4.36 0.42 11.11
C TRP A 310 5.34 1.51 11.50
N ASP A 311 6.29 1.77 10.62
CA ASP A 311 7.39 2.69 10.83
C ASP A 311 7.79 3.32 9.48
N ASP A 312 8.58 4.39 9.51
CA ASP A 312 9.15 5.06 8.34
C ASP A 312 8.15 5.31 7.18
N PHE A 313 6.93 5.75 7.51
CA PHE A 313 5.93 6.09 6.49
C PHE A 313 6.40 7.32 5.71
N LYS A 314 6.38 7.23 4.38
CA LYS A 314 6.75 8.32 3.47
C LYS A 314 5.86 8.32 2.25
N LEU A 315 5.53 9.52 1.76
CA LEU A 315 4.70 9.73 0.58
C LEU A 315 5.33 10.78 -0.33
N TRP A 316 5.37 10.50 -1.63
CA TRP A 316 5.86 11.40 -2.66
C TRP A 316 4.87 11.53 -3.82
N LYS A 317 4.91 12.66 -4.51
CA LYS A 317 4.43 12.79 -5.90
C LYS A 317 5.61 12.82 -6.87
N ASP A 318 5.35 12.49 -8.13
CA ASP A 318 6.31 12.56 -9.24
C ASP A 318 7.61 11.75 -9.08
N LYS A 319 7.65 10.85 -8.09
CA LYS A 319 8.72 9.86 -7.90
C LYS A 319 8.37 8.58 -8.67
N ARG A 320 9.37 7.97 -9.32
CA ARG A 320 9.22 6.72 -10.08
C ARG A 320 10.18 5.63 -9.54
N PRO A 321 9.83 4.34 -9.71
CA PRO A 321 10.67 3.20 -9.35
C PRO A 321 12.07 3.20 -9.96
#